data_AF-A0A832T816-F1
#
_entry.id   AF-A0A832T816-F1
#
_cell.length_a   1.000
_cell.length_b   1.000
_cell.length_c   1.000
_cell.angle_alpha   90.00
_cell.angle_beta   90.00
_cell.angle_gamma   90.00
#
_symmetry.space_group_name_H-M   'P 1'
#
loop_
_entity.id
_entity.type
_entity.pdbx_description
1 polymer ?
#
loop_
_entity_poly.entity_id
_entity_poly.type
_entity_poly.pdbx_seq_one_letter_code
_entity_poly.pdbx_strand_id
1 'polypeptide(L)'
;MVDVAGVGIYFLNMFITWVKTIFVVPFQNVDMLWLMVPLWAAWFFAEFFQEKHGTSMGNAITNAVVVIWGSIDCTRQTFRLLGEGVLKWNLDLYLRLLLIIIILGYGVLIVILGLKGKKVIKYIGRVREVTYVFAMFVPVFYNAVPMTLVHIVAAILFMPIFYFAIELIDRYTPNPTAVVQDMEESGGEKTSGLGESTSKSSGFGDLGGGLDDLGGSKSGKKSGGDDFGGDLGGGLGDLKF
;
A
#
# COMPACT_ATOMS: atom_id res chain seq x y z
N MET A 1 -25.78 -33.42 -25.73
CA MET A 1 -24.39 -33.27 -26.20
C MET A 1 -24.09 -31.77 -26.09
N VAL A 2 -23.21 -31.36 -25.18
CA VAL A 2 -22.85 -29.94 -25.04
C VAL A 2 -22.06 -29.57 -26.29
N ASP A 3 -22.50 -28.53 -27.01
CA ASP A 3 -21.76 -28.02 -28.16
C ASP A 3 -20.45 -27.38 -27.69
N VAL A 4 -19.37 -28.14 -27.80
CA VAL A 4 -18.02 -27.74 -27.36
C VAL A 4 -17.56 -26.47 -28.08
N ALA A 5 -17.97 -26.27 -29.34
CA ALA A 5 -17.64 -25.06 -30.09
C ALA A 5 -18.35 -23.83 -29.50
N GLY A 6 -19.63 -23.97 -29.14
CA GLY A 6 -20.40 -22.93 -28.47
C GLY A 6 -19.80 -22.53 -27.11
N VAL A 7 -19.35 -23.50 -26.31
CA VAL A 7 -18.69 -23.24 -25.03
C VAL A 7 -17.37 -22.50 -25.21
N GLY A 8 -16.56 -22.89 -26.19
CA GLY A 8 -15.28 -22.23 -26.48
C GLY A 8 -15.46 -20.77 -26.90
N ILE A 9 -16.42 -20.48 -27.78
CA ILE A 9 -16.73 -19.11 -28.21
C ILE A 9 -17.25 -18.27 -27.03
N TYR A 10 -18.10 -18.84 -26.18
CA TYR A 10 -18.60 -18.14 -24.99
C TYR A 10 -17.47 -17.79 -24.03
N PHE A 11 -16.56 -18.73 -23.76
CA PHE A 11 -15.38 -18.49 -22.92
C PHE A 11 -14.47 -17.40 -23.50
N LEU A 12 -14.21 -17.44 -24.82
CA LEU A 12 -13.42 -16.42 -25.50
C LEU A 12 -14.08 -15.03 -25.42
N ASN A 13 -15.40 -14.95 -25.57
CA ASN A 13 -16.14 -13.70 -25.43
C ASN A 13 -16.05 -13.12 -24.00
N MET A 14 -16.14 -13.97 -22.98
CA MET A 14 -15.92 -13.53 -21.59
C MET A 14 -14.49 -13.03 -21.37
N PHE A 15 -13.49 -13.71 -21.94
CA PHE A 15 -12.10 -13.29 -21.87
C PHE A 15 -11.87 -11.93 -22.54
N ILE A 16 -12.39 -11.75 -23.76
CA ILE A 16 -12.31 -10.46 -24.48
C ILE A 16 -12.99 -9.35 -23.69
N THR A 17 -14.16 -9.64 -23.09
CA THR A 17 -14.86 -8.68 -22.23
C THR A 17 -13.98 -8.27 -21.05
N TRP A 18 -13.42 -9.24 -20.33
CA TRP A 18 -12.51 -9.00 -19.22
C TRP A 18 -11.29 -8.16 -19.61
N VAL A 19 -10.60 -8.50 -20.71
CA VAL A 19 -9.44 -7.73 -21.21
C VAL A 19 -9.84 -6.30 -21.55
N LYS A 20 -10.95 -6.10 -22.26
CA LYS A 20 -11.43 -4.77 -22.64
C LYS A 20 -11.78 -3.93 -21.40
N THR A 21 -12.44 -4.53 -20.42
CA THR A 21 -12.81 -3.85 -19.17
C THR A 21 -11.58 -3.38 -18.39
N ILE A 22 -10.54 -4.21 -18.24
CA ILE A 22 -9.34 -3.83 -17.48
C ILE A 22 -8.44 -2.86 -18.25
N PHE A 23 -8.14 -3.16 -19.52
CA PHE A 23 -7.02 -2.54 -20.21
C PHE A 23 -7.40 -1.50 -21.26
N VAL A 24 -8.67 -1.45 -21.68
CA VAL A 24 -9.09 -0.54 -22.75
C VAL A 24 -9.99 0.56 -22.22
N VAL A 25 -11.05 0.18 -21.52
CA VAL A 25 -12.09 1.13 -21.07
C VAL A 25 -11.52 2.24 -20.16
N PRO A 26 -10.66 1.96 -19.15
CA PRO A 26 -10.13 3.01 -18.28
C PRO A 26 -9.33 4.10 -19.02
N PHE A 27 -8.72 3.76 -20.15
CA PHE A 27 -7.91 4.68 -20.95
C PHE A 27 -8.72 5.49 -21.96
N GLN A 28 -10.02 5.24 -22.08
CA GLN A 28 -10.92 5.97 -22.97
C GLN A 28 -11.63 7.16 -22.29
N ASN A 29 -11.59 7.25 -20.96
CA ASN A 29 -12.23 8.34 -20.21
C ASN A 29 -11.23 9.00 -19.26
N VAL A 30 -11.01 10.29 -19.44
CA VAL A 30 -10.08 11.09 -18.63
C VAL A 30 -10.46 11.07 -17.15
N ASP A 31 -11.75 11.06 -16.82
CA ASP A 31 -12.20 11.02 -15.44
C ASP A 31 -11.80 9.69 -14.76
N MET A 32 -11.83 8.57 -15.49
CA MET A 32 -11.35 7.28 -14.97
C MET A 32 -9.84 7.27 -14.72
N LEU A 33 -9.07 7.95 -15.58
CA LEU A 33 -7.61 8.06 -15.43
C LEU A 33 -7.21 8.76 -14.12
N TRP A 34 -8.03 9.69 -13.63
CA TRP A 34 -7.79 10.38 -12.36
C TRP A 34 -7.67 9.42 -11.18
N LEU A 35 -8.46 8.35 -11.16
CA LEU A 35 -8.38 7.32 -10.14
C LEU A 35 -7.37 6.22 -10.51
N MET A 36 -7.33 5.82 -11.79
CA MET A 36 -6.56 4.68 -12.24
C MET A 36 -5.05 4.93 -12.25
N VAL A 37 -4.59 6.14 -12.59
CA VAL A 37 -3.15 6.45 -12.61
C VAL A 37 -2.53 6.36 -11.21
N PRO A 38 -3.07 7.02 -10.16
CA PRO A 38 -2.57 6.84 -8.80
C PRO A 38 -2.64 5.40 -8.31
N LEU A 39 -3.71 4.68 -8.67
CA LEU A 39 -3.89 3.27 -8.30
C LEU A 39 -2.79 2.39 -8.91
N TRP A 40 -2.55 2.49 -10.22
CA TRP A 40 -1.49 1.74 -10.90
C TRP A 40 -0.10 2.15 -10.43
N ALA A 41 0.13 3.43 -10.15
CA ALA A 41 1.39 3.90 -9.60
C ALA A 41 1.63 3.33 -8.19
N ALA A 42 0.64 3.41 -7.30
CA ALA A 42 0.73 2.85 -5.95
C ALA A 42 0.97 1.34 -5.99
N TRP A 43 0.26 0.62 -6.86
CA TRP A 43 0.48 -0.80 -7.11
C TRP A 43 1.91 -1.09 -7.58
N PHE A 44 2.38 -0.37 -8.60
CA PHE A 44 3.72 -0.55 -9.16
C PHE A 44 4.80 -0.36 -8.09
N PHE A 45 4.73 0.73 -7.33
CA PHE A 45 5.71 0.99 -6.27
C PHE A 45 5.66 -0.06 -5.15
N ALA A 46 4.46 -0.44 -4.71
CA ALA A 46 4.33 -1.44 -3.67
C ALA A 46 4.77 -2.83 -4.16
N GLU A 47 4.45 -3.24 -5.38
CA GLU A 47 4.85 -4.54 -5.92
C GLU A 47 6.38 -4.64 -6.07
N PHE A 48 7.00 -3.69 -6.78
CA PHE A 48 8.42 -3.80 -7.16
C PHE A 48 9.41 -3.42 -6.05
N PHE A 49 9.04 -2.50 -5.16
CA PHE A 49 9.96 -2.02 -4.12
C PHE A 49 9.65 -2.54 -2.73
N GLN A 50 8.40 -2.92 -2.44
CA GLN A 50 7.96 -3.21 -1.08
C GLN A 50 7.57 -4.68 -0.86
N GLU A 51 6.80 -5.27 -1.78
CA GLU A 51 6.22 -6.60 -1.57
C GLU A 51 7.15 -7.75 -1.97
N LYS A 52 8.22 -7.50 -2.76
CA LYS A 52 9.27 -8.50 -3.05
C LYS A 52 9.91 -9.12 -1.81
N HIS A 53 9.98 -8.38 -0.71
CA HIS A 53 10.53 -8.83 0.58
C HIS A 53 9.44 -9.13 1.63
N GLY A 54 8.17 -9.13 1.21
CA GLY A 54 7.00 -9.34 2.05
C GLY A 54 6.35 -8.04 2.52
N THR A 55 5.01 -8.03 2.57
CA THR A 55 4.23 -6.86 2.97
C THR A 55 4.47 -6.51 4.44
N SER A 56 5.07 -5.34 4.69
CA SER A 56 5.20 -4.79 6.04
C SER A 56 3.84 -4.31 6.56
N MET A 57 3.70 -4.14 7.88
CA MET A 57 2.45 -3.57 8.42
C MET A 57 2.21 -2.14 7.95
N GLY A 58 3.28 -1.33 7.86
CA GLY A 58 3.21 0.03 7.34
C GLY A 58 2.69 0.06 5.90
N ASN A 59 3.22 -0.82 5.04
CA ASN A 59 2.79 -0.91 3.64
C ASN A 59 1.31 -1.30 3.54
N ALA A 60 0.87 -2.26 4.35
CA ALA A 60 -0.53 -2.67 4.36
C ALA A 60 -1.48 -1.53 4.79
N ILE A 61 -1.08 -0.69 5.75
CA ILE A 61 -1.86 0.50 6.15
C ILE A 61 -1.86 1.53 5.01
N THR A 62 -0.72 1.78 4.36
CA THR A 62 -0.64 2.70 3.21
C THR A 62 -1.52 2.22 2.04
N ASN A 63 -1.55 0.92 1.77
CA ASN A 63 -2.44 0.33 0.77
C ASN A 63 -3.92 0.54 1.13
N ALA A 64 -4.27 0.49 2.41
CA ALA A 64 -5.63 0.79 2.87
C ALA A 64 -6.06 2.23 2.58
N VAL A 65 -5.12 3.18 2.59
CA VAL A 65 -5.40 4.57 2.18
C VAL A 65 -5.83 4.63 0.72
N VAL A 66 -5.20 3.83 -0.16
CA VAL A 66 -5.60 3.72 -1.57
C VAL A 66 -7.01 3.17 -1.70
N VAL A 67 -7.37 2.14 -0.91
CA VAL A 67 -8.74 1.58 -0.87
C VAL A 67 -9.76 2.64 -0.45
N ILE A 68 -9.46 3.39 0.61
CA ILE A 68 -10.35 4.42 1.15
C ILE A 68 -10.50 5.56 0.13
N TRP A 69 -9.40 6.04 -0.44
CA TRP A 69 -9.40 7.05 -1.48
C TRP A 69 -10.22 6.63 -2.69
N GLY A 70 -9.99 5.43 -3.21
CA GLY A 70 -10.75 4.90 -4.35
C GLY A 70 -12.24 4.76 -4.05
N SER A 71 -12.61 4.39 -2.82
CA SER A 71 -14.02 4.31 -2.40
C SER A 71 -14.67 5.70 -2.33
N ILE A 72 -13.95 6.71 -1.82
CA ILE A 72 -14.42 8.10 -1.77
C ILE A 72 -14.61 8.63 -3.19
N ASP A 73 -13.68 8.38 -4.10
CA ASP A 73 -13.80 8.81 -5.48
C ASP A 73 -14.96 8.10 -6.22
N CYS A 74 -15.13 6.79 -6.01
CA CYS A 74 -16.28 6.05 -6.53
C CYS A 74 -17.62 6.59 -5.98
N THR A 75 -17.64 7.02 -4.71
CA THR A 75 -18.79 7.69 -4.10
C THR A 75 -19.09 9.01 -4.81
N ARG A 76 -18.07 9.88 -4.92
CA ARG A 76 -18.17 11.16 -5.64
C ARG A 76 -18.70 10.96 -7.06
N GLN A 77 -18.17 9.98 -7.78
CA GLN A 77 -18.56 9.67 -9.15
C GLN A 77 -20.01 9.18 -9.23
N THR A 78 -20.43 8.31 -8.33
CA THR A 78 -21.80 7.78 -8.29
C THR A 78 -22.81 8.90 -8.06
N PHE A 79 -22.52 9.82 -7.13
CA PHE A 79 -23.39 10.99 -6.90
C PHE A 79 -23.37 11.99 -8.05
N ARG A 80 -22.23 12.19 -8.72
CA ARG A 80 -22.16 13.01 -9.95
C ARG A 80 -23.09 12.45 -11.03
N LEU A 81 -23.00 11.16 -11.31
CA LEU A 81 -23.85 10.49 -12.30
C LEU A 81 -25.34 10.49 -11.94
N LEU A 82 -25.67 10.46 -10.64
CA LEU A 82 -27.03 10.63 -10.15
C LEU A 82 -27.54 12.06 -10.37
N GLY A 83 -26.71 13.08 -10.10
CA GLY A 83 -27.02 14.49 -10.33
C GLY A 83 -27.19 14.84 -11.81
N GLU A 84 -26.44 14.19 -12.69
CA GLU A 84 -26.55 14.31 -14.16
C GLU A 84 -27.77 13.57 -14.73
N GLY A 85 -28.49 12.78 -13.92
CA GLY A 85 -29.64 11.98 -14.35
C GLY A 85 -29.28 10.75 -15.19
N VAL A 86 -27.99 10.42 -15.30
CA VAL A 86 -27.49 9.21 -15.97
C VAL A 86 -27.86 7.97 -15.15
N LEU A 87 -27.66 8.03 -13.84
CA LEU A 87 -28.16 7.03 -12.90
C LEU A 87 -29.54 7.43 -12.39
N LYS A 88 -30.42 6.43 -12.27
CA LYS A 88 -31.77 6.58 -11.69
C LYS A 88 -31.81 5.88 -10.34
N TRP A 89 -32.85 6.18 -9.54
CA TRP A 89 -33.15 5.46 -8.30
C TRP A 89 -33.63 4.03 -8.57
N ASN A 90 -32.71 3.17 -9.00
CA ASN A 90 -32.95 1.79 -9.38
C ASN A 90 -32.01 0.83 -8.62
N LEU A 91 -32.19 -0.46 -8.83
CA LEU A 91 -31.37 -1.50 -8.20
C LEU A 91 -29.87 -1.33 -8.48
N ASP A 92 -29.49 -0.88 -9.68
CA ASP A 92 -28.08 -0.66 -10.05
C ASP A 92 -27.41 0.39 -9.15
N LEU A 93 -28.07 1.52 -8.87
CA LEU A 93 -27.57 2.52 -7.93
C LEU A 93 -27.36 1.93 -6.53
N TYR A 94 -28.35 1.17 -6.01
CA TYR A 94 -28.25 0.57 -4.67
C TYR A 94 -27.11 -0.45 -4.59
N LEU A 95 -26.91 -1.26 -5.63
CA LEU A 95 -25.81 -2.23 -5.69
C LEU A 95 -24.44 -1.53 -5.73
N ARG A 96 -24.30 -0.44 -6.48
CA ARG A 96 -23.08 0.37 -6.50
C ARG A 96 -22.76 0.96 -5.13
N LEU A 97 -23.75 1.58 -4.48
CA LEU A 97 -23.58 2.16 -3.14
C LEU A 97 -23.25 1.09 -2.10
N LEU A 98 -23.92 -0.07 -2.16
CA LEU A 98 -23.61 -1.21 -1.30
C LEU A 98 -22.17 -1.68 -1.49
N LEU A 99 -21.73 -1.84 -2.74
CA LEU A 99 -20.36 -2.26 -3.06
C LEU A 99 -19.33 -1.23 -2.56
N ILE A 100 -19.59 0.06 -2.74
CA ILE A 100 -18.74 1.14 -2.21
C ILE A 100 -18.64 1.07 -0.68
N ILE A 101 -19.77 0.87 0.02
CA ILE A 101 -19.78 0.74 1.49
C ILE A 101 -18.97 -0.48 1.94
N ILE A 102 -19.07 -1.60 1.23
CA ILE A 102 -18.29 -2.81 1.52
C ILE A 102 -16.79 -2.55 1.33
N ILE A 103 -16.38 -1.94 0.21
CA ILE A 103 -14.98 -1.65 -0.09
C ILE A 103 -14.41 -0.62 0.90
N LEU A 104 -15.17 0.44 1.21
CA LEU A 104 -14.77 1.44 2.20
C LEU A 104 -14.62 0.82 3.60
N GLY A 105 -15.61 0.02 4.01
CA GLY A 105 -15.57 -0.71 5.28
C GLY A 105 -14.38 -1.66 5.36
N TYR A 106 -14.04 -2.32 4.25
CA TYR A 106 -12.83 -3.15 4.14
C TYR A 106 -11.54 -2.33 4.29
N GLY A 107 -11.44 -1.17 3.64
CA GLY A 107 -10.30 -0.26 3.82
C GLY A 107 -10.14 0.19 5.28
N VAL A 108 -11.23 0.62 5.92
CA VAL A 108 -11.24 1.00 7.34
C VAL A 108 -10.86 -0.18 8.24
N LEU A 109 -11.36 -1.37 7.95
CA LEU A 109 -11.02 -2.59 8.70
C LEU A 109 -9.51 -2.88 8.64
N ILE A 110 -8.88 -2.75 7.47
CA ILE A 110 -7.43 -2.91 7.31
C ILE A 110 -6.70 -1.90 8.20
N VAL A 111 -7.08 -0.62 8.17
CA VAL A 111 -6.46 0.41 9.04
C VAL A 111 -6.57 0.03 10.51
N ILE A 112 -7.77 -0.33 10.99
CA ILE A 112 -8.00 -0.71 12.39
C ILE A 112 -7.15 -1.94 12.78
N LEU A 113 -7.08 -2.96 11.92
CA LEU A 113 -6.28 -4.15 12.18
C LEU A 113 -4.78 -3.86 12.17
N GLY A 114 -4.36 -2.90 11.35
CA GLY A 114 -2.98 -2.45 11.22
C GLY A 114 -2.51 -1.72 12.46
N LEU A 115 -3.34 -0.80 12.96
CA LEU A 115 -3.11 -0.13 14.24
C LEU A 115 -3.06 -1.11 15.42
N LYS A 116 -3.82 -2.22 15.35
CA LYS A 116 -3.79 -3.30 16.34
C LYS A 116 -2.61 -4.26 16.18
N GLY A 117 -1.74 -4.08 15.18
CA GLY A 117 -0.56 -4.92 14.98
C GLY A 117 -0.86 -6.38 14.58
N LYS A 118 -2.05 -6.69 14.05
CA LYS A 118 -2.42 -8.07 13.76
C LYS A 118 -1.69 -8.59 12.52
N LYS A 119 -0.96 -9.71 12.65
CA LYS A 119 -0.22 -10.34 11.53
C LYS A 119 -1.07 -10.66 10.29
N VAL A 120 -2.37 -10.88 10.47
CA VAL A 120 -3.33 -11.12 9.37
C VAL A 120 -3.32 -10.00 8.34
N ILE A 121 -3.02 -8.76 8.75
CA ILE A 121 -3.01 -7.60 7.84
C ILE A 121 -2.03 -7.76 6.68
N LYS A 122 -0.92 -8.46 6.88
CA LYS A 122 0.09 -8.67 5.84
C LYS A 122 -0.45 -9.44 4.64
N TYR A 123 -1.48 -10.26 4.85
CA TYR A 123 -2.13 -11.04 3.79
C TYR A 123 -3.28 -10.29 3.16
N ILE A 124 -4.14 -9.66 3.98
CA ILE A 124 -5.35 -8.99 3.48
C ILE A 124 -5.09 -7.58 2.96
N GLY A 125 -3.99 -6.94 3.32
CA GLY A 125 -3.66 -5.56 2.94
C GLY A 125 -2.69 -5.47 1.77
N ARG A 126 -2.51 -6.56 1.02
CA ARG A 126 -1.69 -6.56 -0.19
C ARG A 126 -2.31 -5.69 -1.27
N VAL A 127 -1.49 -4.88 -1.92
CA VAL A 127 -1.97 -3.88 -2.90
C VAL A 127 -2.52 -4.56 -4.16
N ARG A 128 -2.03 -5.77 -4.47
CA ARG A 128 -2.31 -6.50 -5.71
C ARG A 128 -3.79 -6.84 -5.84
N GLU A 129 -4.37 -7.37 -4.78
CA GLU A 129 -5.79 -7.74 -4.66
C GLU A 129 -6.67 -6.49 -4.80
N VAL A 130 -6.31 -5.43 -4.07
CA VAL A 130 -7.03 -4.16 -4.06
C VAL A 130 -7.06 -3.54 -5.46
N THR A 131 -5.90 -3.45 -6.08
CA THR A 131 -5.71 -2.87 -7.42
C THR A 131 -6.52 -3.63 -8.45
N TYR A 132 -6.51 -4.96 -8.39
CA TYR A 132 -7.29 -5.79 -9.28
C TYR A 132 -8.79 -5.51 -9.16
N VAL A 133 -9.32 -5.46 -7.92
CA VAL A 133 -10.74 -5.17 -7.67
C VAL A 133 -11.10 -3.79 -8.23
N PHE A 134 -10.30 -2.75 -7.95
CA PHE A 134 -10.58 -1.43 -8.51
C PHE A 134 -10.46 -1.41 -10.04
N ALA A 135 -9.43 -2.02 -10.63
CA ALA A 135 -9.28 -2.07 -12.09
C ALA A 135 -10.49 -2.72 -12.78
N MET A 136 -11.12 -3.71 -12.14
CA MET A 136 -12.35 -4.34 -12.65
C MET A 136 -13.60 -3.48 -12.45
N PHE A 137 -13.76 -2.84 -11.30
CA PHE A 137 -15.02 -2.19 -10.92
C PHE A 137 -15.05 -0.68 -11.18
N VAL A 138 -13.92 -0.01 -11.40
CA VAL A 138 -13.89 1.41 -11.77
C VAL A 138 -14.71 1.70 -13.04
N PRO A 139 -14.58 0.95 -14.14
CA PRO A 139 -15.46 1.12 -15.31
C PRO A 139 -16.94 1.02 -14.98
N VAL A 140 -17.29 0.17 -14.01
CA VAL A 140 -18.66 0.03 -13.53
C VAL A 140 -19.08 1.30 -12.78
N PHE A 141 -18.33 1.76 -11.79
CA PHE A 141 -18.65 2.98 -11.03
C PHE A 141 -18.75 4.23 -11.89
N TYR A 142 -17.93 4.31 -12.95
CA TYR A 142 -17.95 5.40 -13.93
C TYR A 142 -19.03 5.23 -15.02
N ASN A 143 -19.85 4.18 -14.93
CA ASN A 143 -20.92 3.85 -15.88
C ASN A 143 -20.45 3.66 -17.33
N ALA A 144 -19.17 3.33 -17.52
CA ALA A 144 -18.62 2.95 -18.82
C ALA A 144 -18.99 1.51 -19.18
N VAL A 145 -19.24 0.67 -18.16
CA VAL A 145 -19.66 -0.73 -18.31
C VAL A 145 -20.83 -1.01 -17.38
N PRO A 146 -21.91 -1.68 -17.84
CA PRO A 146 -23.02 -2.03 -16.99
C PRO A 146 -22.62 -3.09 -15.95
N MET A 147 -23.13 -2.95 -14.72
CA MET A 147 -22.95 -3.98 -13.69
C MET A 147 -23.80 -5.22 -14.03
N THR A 148 -23.19 -6.22 -14.66
CA THR A 148 -23.86 -7.50 -14.95
C THR A 148 -23.16 -8.64 -14.24
N LEU A 149 -23.91 -9.72 -13.97
CA LEU A 149 -23.35 -10.93 -13.34
C LEU A 149 -22.24 -11.55 -14.19
N VAL A 150 -22.29 -11.41 -15.52
CA VAL A 150 -21.24 -11.84 -16.43
C VAL A 150 -19.92 -11.12 -16.14
N HIS A 151 -19.94 -9.81 -15.87
CA HIS A 151 -18.73 -9.07 -15.53
C HIS A 151 -18.13 -9.53 -14.20
N ILE A 152 -18.97 -9.78 -13.19
CA ILE A 152 -18.52 -10.28 -11.88
C ILE A 152 -17.90 -11.68 -12.03
N VAL A 153 -18.58 -12.58 -12.76
CA VAL A 153 -18.06 -13.93 -13.03
C VAL A 153 -16.76 -13.88 -13.82
N ALA A 154 -16.66 -13.03 -14.85
CA ALA A 154 -15.43 -12.84 -15.61
C ALA A 154 -14.28 -12.30 -14.73
N ALA A 155 -14.56 -11.34 -13.84
CA ALA A 155 -13.59 -10.84 -12.88
C ALA A 155 -13.03 -11.95 -11.98
N ILE A 156 -13.88 -12.85 -11.48
CA ILE A 156 -13.44 -13.95 -10.61
C ILE A 156 -12.71 -15.02 -11.42
N LEU A 157 -13.25 -15.41 -12.57
CA LEU A 157 -12.75 -16.50 -13.40
C LEU A 157 -11.36 -16.21 -13.97
N PHE A 158 -11.11 -14.96 -14.38
CA PHE A 158 -9.83 -14.56 -14.99
C PHE A 158 -8.84 -13.91 -14.02
N MET A 159 -9.20 -13.81 -12.73
CA MET A 159 -8.28 -13.37 -11.68
C MET A 159 -6.96 -14.17 -11.68
N PRO A 160 -6.95 -15.53 -11.80
CA PRO A 160 -5.69 -16.27 -11.83
C PRO A 160 -4.78 -15.88 -13.01
N ILE A 161 -5.35 -15.52 -14.17
CA ILE A 161 -4.59 -15.09 -15.34
C ILE A 161 -3.95 -13.72 -15.09
N PHE A 162 -4.68 -12.79 -14.47
CA PHE A 162 -4.12 -11.51 -14.03
C PHE A 162 -2.90 -11.72 -13.13
N TYR A 163 -3.06 -12.56 -12.10
CA TYR A 163 -1.98 -12.86 -11.15
C TYR A 163 -0.79 -13.51 -11.83
N PHE A 164 -1.03 -14.45 -12.74
CA PHE A 164 0.03 -15.09 -13.51
C PHE A 164 0.80 -14.07 -14.37
N ALA A 165 0.10 -13.13 -15.01
CA ALA A 165 0.74 -12.08 -15.79
C ALA A 165 1.60 -11.15 -14.91
N ILE A 166 1.10 -10.75 -13.75
CA ILE A 166 1.88 -9.94 -12.79
C ILE A 166 3.11 -10.70 -12.30
N GLU A 167 2.96 -11.96 -11.92
CA GLU A 167 4.06 -12.81 -11.48
C GLU A 167 5.13 -12.97 -12.58
N LEU A 168 4.70 -13.06 -13.83
CA LEU A 168 5.61 -13.11 -14.97
C LEU A 168 6.39 -11.80 -15.11
N ILE A 169 5.72 -10.65 -15.01
CA ILE A 169 6.38 -9.33 -15.05
C ILE A 169 7.36 -9.19 -13.89
N ASP A 170 6.97 -9.61 -12.68
CA ASP A 170 7.82 -9.55 -11.50
C ASP A 170 9.10 -10.37 -11.68
N ARG A 171 8.97 -11.58 -12.23
CA ARG A 171 10.11 -12.45 -12.54
C ARG A 171 11.10 -11.85 -13.55
N TYR A 172 10.62 -11.05 -14.50
CA TYR A 172 11.49 -10.37 -15.47
C TYR A 172 12.03 -9.04 -14.95
N THR A 173 11.46 -8.49 -13.88
CA THR A 173 11.88 -7.20 -13.34
C THR A 173 13.04 -7.40 -12.37
N PRO A 174 14.19 -6.75 -12.59
CA PRO A 174 15.36 -6.91 -11.72
C PRO A 174 15.03 -6.52 -10.26
N ASN A 175 15.73 -7.13 -9.32
CA ASN A 175 15.56 -6.80 -7.91
C ASN A 175 16.25 -5.47 -7.60
N PRO A 176 15.57 -4.52 -6.94
CA PRO A 176 16.17 -3.24 -6.59
C PRO A 176 17.23 -3.44 -5.50
N THR A 177 18.50 -3.30 -5.86
CA THR A 177 19.64 -3.48 -4.93
C THR A 177 19.62 -2.45 -3.79
N ALA A 178 19.06 -1.26 -4.01
CA ALA A 178 18.99 -0.19 -3.02
C ALA A 178 18.17 -0.59 -1.78
N VAL A 179 17.06 -1.30 -1.95
CA VAL A 179 16.20 -1.70 -0.82
C VAL A 179 16.89 -2.74 0.07
N VAL A 180 17.70 -3.61 -0.52
CA VAL A 180 18.47 -4.62 0.21
C VAL A 180 19.53 -3.94 1.09
N GLN A 181 20.22 -2.92 0.58
CA GLN A 181 21.23 -2.17 1.32
C GLN A 181 20.60 -1.43 2.52
N ASP A 182 19.48 -0.73 2.33
CA ASP A 182 18.80 -0.02 3.42
C ASP A 182 18.29 -0.99 4.51
N MET A 183 17.82 -2.19 4.13
CA MET A 183 17.39 -3.21 5.09
C MET A 183 18.54 -3.83 5.88
N GLU A 184 19.70 -4.03 5.25
CA GLU A 184 20.91 -4.51 5.91
C GLU A 184 21.46 -3.47 6.90
N GLU A 185 21.50 -2.20 6.53
CA GLU A 185 21.92 -1.11 7.42
C GLU A 185 20.96 -0.94 8.61
N SER A 186 19.64 -1.01 8.38
CA SER A 186 18.63 -0.92 9.44
C SER A 186 18.60 -2.13 10.39
N GLY A 187 19.05 -3.30 9.91
CA GLY A 187 19.11 -4.54 10.68
C GLY A 187 20.41 -4.76 11.45
N GLY A 188 21.49 -4.07 11.07
CA GLY A 188 22.84 -4.22 11.64
C GLY A 188 23.07 -3.51 12.97
N GLU A 189 22.22 -2.57 13.36
CA GLU A 189 22.44 -1.70 14.53
C GLU A 189 21.90 -2.27 15.87
N LYS A 190 22.05 -3.59 16.11
CA LYS A 190 21.65 -4.22 17.39
C LYS A 190 22.64 -5.16 18.05
N THR A 191 23.89 -5.25 17.61
CA THR A 191 24.93 -6.00 18.36
C THR A 191 26.34 -5.41 18.18
N SER A 192 26.56 -4.17 18.63
CA SER A 192 27.92 -3.70 18.90
C SER A 192 27.89 -2.59 19.94
N GLY A 193 28.15 -2.93 21.20
CA GLY A 193 28.46 -1.93 22.22
C GLY A 193 27.54 -1.89 23.43
N LEU A 194 27.22 -3.03 24.04
CA LEU A 194 27.11 -3.05 25.50
C LEU A 194 28.18 -4.01 26.02
N GLY A 195 29.29 -3.42 26.46
CA GLY A 195 30.41 -4.13 27.05
C GLY A 195 29.95 -5.01 28.19
N GLU A 196 30.17 -6.30 28.02
CA GLU A 196 30.19 -7.29 29.07
C GLU A 196 31.36 -6.96 30.00
N SER A 197 31.13 -6.08 30.97
CA SER A 197 32.02 -5.95 32.12
C SER A 197 31.79 -7.17 33.02
N THR A 198 32.50 -8.26 32.72
CA THR A 198 32.69 -9.38 33.64
C THR A 198 33.33 -8.85 34.93
N SER A 199 32.52 -8.60 35.95
CA SER A 199 32.96 -8.44 37.33
C SER A 199 33.36 -9.82 37.87
N LYS A 200 34.63 -10.18 37.69
CA LYS A 200 35.27 -11.19 38.54
C LYS A 200 35.33 -10.63 39.96
N SER A 201 34.40 -11.05 40.81
CA SER A 201 34.59 -11.03 42.26
C SER A 201 35.17 -12.39 42.68
N SER A 202 36.44 -12.39 43.03
CA SER A 202 37.03 -13.41 43.90
C SER A 202 38.10 -12.70 44.69
N GLY A 203 37.93 -12.71 46.00
CA GLY A 203 38.69 -11.90 46.91
C GLY A 203 40.08 -12.43 47.21
N PHE A 204 40.74 -11.62 48.04
CA PHE A 204 41.72 -12.00 49.06
C PHE A 204 43.20 -11.97 48.66
N GLY A 205 43.81 -10.84 49.03
CA GLY A 205 45.11 -10.81 49.70
C GLY A 205 46.31 -10.53 48.80
N ASP A 206 46.74 -9.27 48.73
CA ASP A 206 48.16 -9.00 48.92
C ASP A 206 48.42 -7.59 49.46
N LEU A 207 49.29 -7.54 50.47
CA LEU A 207 49.79 -6.36 51.18
C LEU A 207 51.17 -6.06 50.60
N GLY A 208 51.32 -4.96 49.86
CA GLY A 208 52.63 -4.56 49.34
C GLY A 208 52.62 -3.13 48.85
N GLY A 209 53.43 -2.29 49.50
CA GLY A 209 53.46 -0.83 49.33
C GLY A 209 54.26 -0.32 48.13
N GLY A 210 54.31 1.01 48.06
CA GLY A 210 54.97 1.83 47.02
C GLY A 210 53.95 2.86 46.52
N LEU A 211 53.78 4.04 47.14
CA LEU A 211 54.65 5.22 47.05
C LEU A 211 55.02 5.55 45.59
N ASP A 212 54.70 6.81 45.25
CA ASP A 212 55.09 7.58 44.05
C ASP A 212 54.18 7.40 42.82
N ASP A 213 53.28 8.36 42.57
CA ASP A 213 53.61 9.49 41.69
C ASP A 213 52.48 10.53 41.63
N LEU A 214 52.91 11.78 41.68
CA LEU A 214 52.11 13.00 41.66
C LEU A 214 52.03 13.53 40.23
N GLY A 215 50.84 13.92 39.80
CA GLY A 215 50.69 15.01 38.83
C GLY A 215 50.06 14.62 37.51
N GLY A 216 48.95 15.29 37.17
CA GLY A 216 48.34 15.13 35.86
C GLY A 216 46.99 15.83 35.68
N SER A 217 46.91 17.10 36.05
CA SER A 217 45.78 17.99 35.72
C SER A 217 45.61 18.14 34.20
N LYS A 218 44.38 17.98 33.70
CA LYS A 218 43.78 18.62 32.49
C LYS A 218 42.33 18.11 32.37
N SER A 219 41.30 18.83 32.84
CA SER A 219 40.68 20.01 32.23
C SER A 219 40.50 19.87 30.71
N GLY A 220 39.28 19.54 30.29
CA GLY A 220 38.87 19.39 28.90
C GLY A 220 37.36 19.53 28.73
N LYS A 221 36.84 20.69 29.12
CA LYS A 221 35.47 21.16 28.90
C LYS A 221 35.28 21.48 27.41
N LYS A 222 34.34 20.83 26.72
CA LYS A 222 33.76 21.40 25.49
C LYS A 222 32.26 21.15 25.41
N SER A 223 31.55 22.19 25.83
CA SER A 223 30.17 22.51 25.53
C SER A 223 30.03 22.79 24.04
N GLY A 224 28.97 22.27 23.42
CA GLY A 224 28.57 22.57 22.06
C GLY A 224 27.11 22.18 21.90
N GLY A 225 26.23 22.99 22.50
CA GLY A 225 24.82 22.99 22.18
C GLY A 225 24.62 23.94 21.01
N ASP A 226 24.05 23.44 19.93
CA ASP A 226 23.52 24.26 18.86
C ASP A 226 22.00 24.10 18.86
N ASP A 227 21.36 25.13 19.41
CA ASP A 227 19.94 25.41 19.37
C ASP A 227 19.49 25.57 17.91
N PHE A 228 18.66 24.64 17.43
CA PHE A 228 17.92 24.80 16.17
C PHE A 228 16.48 25.22 16.46
N GLY A 229 16.33 26.45 16.96
CA GLY A 229 15.05 27.14 17.10
C GLY A 229 14.71 27.89 15.81
N GLY A 230 14.10 27.19 14.85
CA GLY A 230 13.56 27.77 13.62
C GLY A 230 12.19 28.40 13.87
N ASP A 231 12.20 29.71 14.08
CA ASP A 231 11.05 30.61 14.05
C ASP A 231 10.40 30.61 12.65
N LEU A 232 9.15 30.15 12.56
CA LEU A 232 8.28 30.31 11.38
C LEU A 232 6.93 30.88 11.81
N GLY A 233 6.97 32.04 12.45
CA GLY A 233 5.82 32.94 12.56
C GLY A 233 5.82 33.97 11.42
N GLY A 234 4.73 34.03 10.65
CA GLY A 234 4.39 35.23 9.88
C GLY A 234 3.77 34.99 8.52
N GLY A 235 2.48 35.32 8.37
CA GLY A 235 1.89 35.50 7.04
C GLY A 235 0.40 35.17 6.90
N LEU A 236 -0.45 35.52 7.88
CA LEU A 236 -1.89 35.61 7.63
C LEU A 236 -2.14 36.90 6.81
N GLY A 237 -2.12 36.77 5.49
CA GLY A 237 -2.54 37.80 4.56
C GLY A 237 -4.00 37.62 4.18
N ASP A 238 -4.79 38.65 4.43
CA ASP A 238 -6.17 38.85 3.98
C ASP A 238 -6.45 38.35 2.56
N LEU A 239 -7.44 37.47 2.42
CA LEU A 239 -8.16 37.30 1.17
C LEU A 239 -9.65 37.51 1.42
N LYS A 240 -10.11 38.72 1.08
CA LYS A 240 -11.52 39.02 0.82
C LYS A 240 -11.85 38.51 -0.58
N PHE A 241 -12.78 37.57 -0.66
CA PHE A 241 -13.74 37.43 -1.76
C PHE A 241 -15.07 36.96 -1.18
#